data_AF-A0A367KJX9-F1
#
_entry.id   AF-A0A367KJX9-F1
#
_cell.length_a   1.000
_cell.length_b   1.000
_cell.length_c   1.000
_cell.angle_alpha   90.00
_cell.angle_beta   90.00
_cell.angle_gamma   90.00
#
_symmetry.space_group_name_H-M   'P 1'
#
loop_
_entity.id
_entity.type
_entity.pdbx_description
1 polymer ?
#
loop_
_entity_poly.entity_id
_entity_poly.type
_entity_poly.pdbx_seq_one_letter_code
_entity_poly.pdbx_strand_id
1 'polypeptide(L)'
;PHGIRAIIFADWIQKTFKDLNGIVLDVAGGKGDLAMILSRGFGIPSVVVEPNQRNLPNYWYTRLRRLLYRFETGHLGQPDWKSQAIQIHPDQWPYPITPTYLHTLLDDAFLIHHADLISQVGLFLGLHADQATIPIVEAALKAQKPFAVVPCCVFSHQHRDRRLRSDLLARSRRLI
;
A
#
# COMPACT_ATOMS: atom_id res chain seq x y z
N PRO A 1 -9.86 3.58 -8.19
CA PRO A 1 -9.42 4.39 -7.03
C PRO A 1 -8.22 3.76 -6.33
N HIS A 2 -7.24 4.55 -5.86
CA HIS A 2 -6.00 4.06 -5.24
C HIS A 2 -6.26 3.09 -4.06
N GLY A 3 -7.23 3.41 -3.19
CA GLY A 3 -7.57 2.58 -2.03
C GLY A 3 -8.14 1.19 -2.37
N ILE A 4 -8.81 1.02 -3.52
CA ILE A 4 -9.31 -0.31 -3.94
C ILE A 4 -8.14 -1.22 -4.31
N ARG A 5 -7.11 -0.69 -4.96
CA ARG A 5 -5.90 -1.47 -5.29
C ARG A 5 -5.16 -1.91 -4.04
N ALA A 6 -5.11 -1.05 -3.03
CA ALA A 6 -4.53 -1.38 -1.73
C ALA A 6 -5.27 -2.57 -1.07
N ILE A 7 -6.61 -2.58 -1.09
CA ILE A 7 -7.40 -3.68 -0.52
C ILE A 7 -7.20 -4.98 -1.28
N ILE A 8 -7.31 -4.94 -2.62
CA ILE A 8 -7.12 -6.15 -3.45
C ILE A 8 -5.72 -6.72 -3.24
N PHE A 9 -4.70 -5.86 -3.18
CA PHE A 9 -3.34 -6.32 -2.99
C PHE A 9 -3.12 -6.88 -1.59
N ALA A 10 -3.62 -6.22 -0.54
CA ALA A 10 -3.56 -6.74 0.83
C ALA A 10 -4.25 -8.12 0.97
N ASP A 11 -5.42 -8.29 0.37
CA ASP A 11 -6.12 -9.58 0.31
C ASP A 11 -5.30 -10.65 -0.41
N TRP A 12 -4.68 -10.30 -1.54
CA TRP A 12 -3.76 -11.21 -2.25
C TRP A 12 -2.54 -11.58 -1.40
N ILE A 13 -1.96 -10.62 -0.67
CA ILE A 13 -0.83 -10.86 0.24
C ILE A 13 -1.20 -11.86 1.32
N GLN A 14 -2.32 -11.65 2.04
CA GLN A 14 -2.79 -12.57 3.08
C GLN A 14 -2.99 -13.99 2.53
N LYS A 15 -3.56 -14.12 1.32
CA LYS A 15 -3.83 -15.42 0.69
C LYS A 15 -2.58 -16.12 0.17
N THR A 16 -1.59 -15.35 -0.27
CA THR A 16 -0.33 -15.87 -0.86
C THR A 16 0.68 -16.22 0.23
N PHE A 17 0.81 -15.38 1.25
CA PHE A 17 1.72 -15.54 2.37
C PHE A 17 0.94 -15.93 3.63
N LYS A 18 0.27 -17.10 3.60
CA LYS A 18 -0.63 -17.54 4.68
C LYS A 18 0.04 -17.65 6.04
N ASP A 19 1.31 -18.02 6.05
CA ASP A 19 2.14 -18.19 7.26
C ASP A 19 3.09 -17.00 7.46
N LEU A 20 2.73 -15.82 6.93
CA LEU A 20 3.51 -14.61 7.10
C LEU A 20 3.65 -14.28 8.59
N ASN A 21 4.86 -14.44 9.10
CA ASN A 21 5.24 -14.02 10.45
C ASN A 21 6.14 -12.79 10.36
N GLY A 22 5.85 -11.79 11.19
CA GLY A 22 6.62 -10.55 11.26
C GLY A 22 5.93 -9.36 10.59
N ILE A 23 6.72 -8.31 10.40
CA ILE A 23 6.27 -7.00 9.91
C ILE A 23 6.34 -6.94 8.38
N VAL A 24 5.33 -6.37 7.74
CA VAL A 24 5.38 -5.98 6.34
C VAL A 24 6.04 -4.60 6.22
N LEU A 25 7.09 -4.50 5.40
CA LEU A 25 7.75 -3.23 5.08
C LEU A 25 7.17 -2.68 3.77
N ASP A 26 6.26 -1.71 3.85
CA ASP A 26 5.58 -1.05 2.72
C ASP A 26 6.42 0.15 2.23
N VAL A 27 7.22 -0.09 1.20
CA VAL A 27 8.22 0.86 0.68
C VAL A 27 7.62 1.70 -0.43
N ALA A 28 7.91 3.01 -0.41
CA ALA A 28 7.23 4.01 -1.23
C ALA A 28 5.69 3.98 -1.02
N GLY A 29 5.26 3.65 0.20
CA GLY A 29 3.85 3.50 0.56
C GLY A 29 3.04 4.82 0.55
N GLY A 30 3.69 5.96 0.35
CA GLY A 30 3.05 7.26 0.24
C GLY A 30 2.24 7.61 1.49
N LYS A 31 0.91 7.65 1.35
CA LYS A 31 -0.02 7.94 2.46
C LYS A 31 -0.25 6.74 3.39
N GLY A 32 0.26 5.56 3.04
CA GLY A 32 0.04 4.34 3.81
C GLY A 32 -1.36 3.73 3.62
N ASP A 33 -2.03 3.94 2.49
CA ASP A 33 -3.33 3.29 2.20
C ASP A 33 -3.22 1.76 2.34
N LEU A 34 -2.13 1.17 1.82
CA LEU A 34 -1.87 -0.27 1.89
C LEU A 34 -1.51 -0.74 3.30
N ALA A 35 -0.50 -0.13 3.93
CA ALA A 35 -0.15 -0.41 5.32
C ALA A 35 -1.32 -0.24 6.31
N MET A 36 -2.21 0.73 6.08
CA MET A 36 -3.41 0.90 6.91
C MET A 36 -4.38 -0.27 6.74
N ILE A 37 -4.62 -0.72 5.51
CA ILE A 37 -5.48 -1.87 5.25
C ILE A 37 -4.87 -3.17 5.81
N LEU A 38 -3.56 -3.39 5.62
CA LEU A 38 -2.86 -4.54 6.17
C LEU A 38 -2.98 -4.59 7.70
N SER A 39 -2.62 -3.49 8.39
CA SER A 39 -2.62 -3.43 9.85
C SER A 39 -4.03 -3.45 10.45
N ARG A 40 -4.89 -2.50 10.07
CA ARG A 40 -6.21 -2.33 10.69
C ARG A 40 -7.27 -3.26 10.11
N GLY A 41 -7.15 -3.62 8.83
CA GLY A 41 -8.12 -4.45 8.12
C GLY A 41 -7.83 -5.93 8.21
N PHE A 42 -6.57 -6.34 8.06
CA PHE A 42 -6.15 -7.74 8.02
C PHE A 42 -5.34 -8.19 9.23
N GLY A 43 -5.01 -7.28 10.15
CA GLY A 43 -4.26 -7.62 11.37
C GLY A 43 -2.77 -7.88 11.13
N ILE A 44 -2.23 -7.46 9.99
CA ILE A 44 -0.83 -7.69 9.59
C ILE A 44 0.00 -6.45 9.94
N PRO A 45 0.91 -6.51 10.94
CA PRO A 45 1.75 -5.37 11.31
C PRO A 45 2.52 -4.83 10.11
N SER A 46 2.47 -3.52 9.90
CA SER A 46 3.07 -2.87 8.73
C SER A 46 3.84 -1.61 9.10
N VAL A 47 4.96 -1.37 8.43
CA VAL A 47 5.78 -0.16 8.53
C VAL A 47 5.91 0.47 7.15
N VAL A 48 5.57 1.75 7.03
CA VAL A 48 5.71 2.52 5.79
C VAL A 48 7.09 3.16 5.74
N VAL A 49 7.82 2.95 4.65
CA VAL A 49 9.08 3.66 4.36
C VAL A 49 8.83 4.60 3.19
N GLU A 50 8.76 5.90 3.46
CA GLU A 50 8.50 6.93 2.45
C GLU A 50 9.23 8.22 2.84
N PRO A 51 10.15 8.75 2.02
CA PRO A 51 10.95 9.92 2.37
C PRO A 51 10.11 11.19 2.55
N ASN A 52 8.98 11.30 1.84
CA ASN A 52 8.15 12.49 1.89
C ASN A 52 7.01 12.32 2.90
N GLN A 53 6.90 13.25 3.85
CA GLN A 53 5.71 13.32 4.67
C GLN A 53 4.48 13.64 3.79
N ARG A 54 3.45 12.79 3.85
CA ARG A 54 2.24 12.97 3.04
C ARG A 54 1.09 13.47 3.90
N ASN A 55 0.45 14.56 3.46
CA ASN A 55 -0.75 15.07 4.11
C ASN A 55 -1.91 14.07 3.97
N LEU A 56 -2.47 13.66 5.11
CA LEU A 56 -3.66 12.82 5.20
C LEU A 56 -4.91 13.72 5.27
N PRO A 57 -5.83 13.66 4.28
CA PRO A 57 -7.10 14.36 4.39
C PRO A 57 -7.90 13.89 5.61
N ASN A 58 -8.70 14.76 6.24
CA ASN A 58 -9.52 14.42 7.41
C ASN A 58 -10.46 13.21 7.19
N TYR A 59 -10.90 12.99 5.96
CA TYR A 59 -11.76 11.86 5.58
C TYR A 59 -10.98 10.58 5.21
N TRP A 60 -9.65 10.59 5.24
CA TRP A 60 -8.83 9.49 4.73
C TRP A 60 -9.09 8.18 5.46
N TYR A 61 -9.11 8.23 6.79
CA TYR A 61 -9.34 7.08 7.66
C TYR A 61 -10.74 6.48 7.44
N THR A 62 -11.78 7.31 7.50
CA THR A 62 -13.18 6.88 7.32
C THR A 62 -13.44 6.39 5.89
N ARG A 63 -12.80 7.01 4.88
CA ARG A 63 -12.86 6.54 3.49
C ARG A 63 -12.29 5.14 3.34
N LEU A 64 -11.10 4.86 3.90
CA LEU A 64 -10.50 3.53 3.78
C LEU A 64 -11.35 2.47 4.48
N ARG A 65 -11.89 2.77 5.68
CA ARG A 65 -12.80 1.84 6.37
C ARG A 65 -14.04 1.52 5.55
N ARG A 66 -14.68 2.55 4.96
CA ARG A 66 -15.84 2.39 4.08
C ARG A 66 -15.53 1.53 2.85
N LEU A 67 -14.34 1.66 2.27
CA LEU A 67 -13.92 0.83 1.15
C LEU A 67 -13.70 -0.63 1.57
N LEU A 68 -13.05 -0.85 2.72
CA LEU A 68 -12.86 -2.19 3.27
C LEU A 68 -14.20 -2.88 3.56
N TYR A 69 -15.16 -2.16 4.15
CA TYR A 69 -16.48 -2.72 4.43
C TYR A 69 -17.23 -3.16 3.16
N ARG A 70 -17.13 -2.41 2.06
CA ARG A 70 -17.70 -2.80 0.76
C ARG A 70 -17.05 -4.07 0.21
N PHE A 71 -15.75 -4.22 0.44
CA PHE A 71 -15.01 -5.41 0.06
C PHE A 71 -15.45 -6.62 0.89
N GLU A 72 -15.54 -6.48 2.21
CA GLU A 72 -16.00 -7.51 3.16
C GLU A 72 -17.40 -8.04 2.82
N THR A 73 -18.30 -7.14 2.41
CA THR A 73 -19.71 -7.49 2.14
C THR A 73 -19.99 -7.94 0.71
N GLY A 74 -18.98 -7.97 -0.17
CA GLY A 74 -19.14 -8.36 -1.58
C GLY A 74 -19.94 -7.35 -2.43
N HIS A 75 -20.38 -6.22 -1.85
CA HIS A 75 -21.06 -5.15 -2.56
C HIS A 75 -20.05 -4.21 -3.21
N LEU A 76 -19.55 -4.61 -4.39
CA LEU A 76 -18.77 -3.70 -5.25
C LEU A 76 -19.64 -2.61 -5.91
N GLY A 77 -20.97 -2.73 -5.84
CA GLY A 77 -21.93 -1.67 -6.15
C GLY A 77 -21.94 -0.54 -5.11
N GLN A 78 -22.64 0.55 -5.40
CA GLN A 78 -22.88 1.65 -4.46
C GLN A 78 -23.68 1.11 -3.25
N PRO A 79 -23.11 1.02 -2.02
CA PRO A 79 -23.85 0.49 -0.86
C PRO A 79 -24.94 1.48 -0.44
N ASP A 80 -26.06 1.03 0.12
CA ASP A 80 -27.09 1.96 0.62
C ASP A 80 -26.61 2.73 1.85
N TRP A 81 -26.06 3.93 1.64
CA TRP A 81 -25.55 4.83 2.68
C TRP A 81 -26.64 5.35 3.64
N LYS A 82 -27.92 5.07 3.38
CA LYS A 82 -29.01 5.36 4.31
C LYS A 82 -29.18 4.29 5.39
N SER A 83 -28.57 3.11 5.23
CA SER A 83 -28.59 2.06 6.23
C SER A 83 -27.77 2.45 7.48
N GLN A 84 -28.42 2.45 8.65
CA GLN A 84 -27.78 2.69 9.94
C GLN A 84 -26.66 1.68 10.23
N ALA A 85 -26.78 0.43 9.79
CA ALA A 85 -25.73 -0.58 9.95
C ALA A 85 -24.41 -0.16 9.27
N ILE A 86 -24.50 0.48 8.11
CA ILE A 86 -23.33 1.00 7.38
C ILE A 86 -22.78 2.28 8.03
N GLN A 87 -23.63 3.05 8.69
CA GLN A 87 -23.26 4.27 9.41
C GLN A 87 -22.58 4.00 10.77
N ILE A 88 -22.82 2.84 11.38
CA ILE A 88 -22.27 2.45 12.71
C ILE A 88 -20.88 1.80 12.60
N HIS A 89 -20.54 1.15 11.48
CA HIS A 89 -19.23 0.51 11.23
C HIS A 89 -18.02 1.35 10.75
N PRO A 90 -18.09 2.66 10.40
CA PRO A 90 -16.91 3.43 9.97
C PRO A 90 -15.90 3.72 11.08
N ASP A 91 -16.35 3.71 12.34
CA ASP A 91 -15.52 4.12 13.48
C ASP A 91 -14.75 2.95 14.09
N GLN A 92 -15.09 1.72 13.70
CA GLN A 92 -14.45 0.51 14.19
C GLN A 92 -13.76 -0.24 13.06
N TRP A 93 -12.45 -0.38 13.20
CA TRP A 93 -11.64 -1.25 12.34
C TRP A 93 -11.59 -2.67 12.92
N PRO A 94 -11.47 -3.71 12.07
CA PRO A 94 -11.41 -5.10 12.53
C PRO A 94 -10.28 -5.36 13.53
N TYR A 95 -9.14 -4.69 13.38
CA TYR A 95 -7.97 -4.87 14.25
C TYR A 95 -7.49 -3.54 14.85
N PRO A 96 -6.92 -3.55 16.07
CA PRO A 96 -6.39 -2.35 16.73
C PRO A 96 -4.99 -1.94 16.25
N ILE A 97 -4.37 -2.73 15.37
CA ILE A 97 -2.97 -2.56 14.94
C ILE A 97 -2.82 -1.33 14.03
N THR A 98 -1.89 -0.44 14.36
CA THR A 98 -1.64 0.78 13.57
C THR A 98 -0.34 0.65 12.81
N PRO A 99 -0.28 1.07 11.53
CA PRO A 99 0.99 1.10 10.82
C PRO A 99 1.92 2.18 11.42
N THR A 100 3.22 1.89 11.42
CA THR A 100 4.27 2.88 11.74
C THR A 100 4.75 3.56 10.47
N TYR A 101 5.20 4.82 10.55
CA TYR A 101 5.70 5.58 9.41
C TYR A 101 7.14 6.02 9.66
N LEU A 102 8.03 5.69 8.72
CA LEU A 102 9.41 6.12 8.70
C LEU A 102 9.64 7.04 7.50
N HIS A 103 10.05 8.28 7.79
CA HIS A 103 10.31 9.30 6.78
C HIS A 103 11.75 9.23 6.28
N THR A 104 12.04 8.16 5.54
CA THR A 104 13.39 7.86 5.04
C THR A 104 13.35 7.11 3.71
N LEU A 105 14.49 7.04 3.03
CA LEU A 105 14.70 6.21 1.85
C LEU A 105 15.04 4.78 2.26
N LEU A 106 14.70 3.84 1.38
CA LEU A 106 15.25 2.48 1.45
C LEU A 106 16.56 2.46 0.67
N ASP A 107 17.67 2.40 1.41
CA ASP A 107 19.03 2.23 0.89
C ASP A 107 19.85 1.30 1.81
N ASP A 108 21.14 1.13 1.53
CA ASP A 108 22.01 0.28 2.35
C ASP A 108 22.19 0.84 3.77
N ALA A 109 22.18 2.16 3.93
CA ALA A 109 22.26 2.78 5.24
C ALA A 109 21.00 2.47 6.08
N PHE A 110 19.82 2.42 5.46
CA PHE A 110 18.59 2.01 6.12
C PHE A 110 18.71 0.59 6.70
N LEU A 111 19.23 -0.37 5.93
CA LEU A 111 19.39 -1.74 6.39
C LEU A 111 20.31 -1.86 7.61
N ILE A 112 21.36 -1.03 7.66
CA ILE A 112 22.31 -1.00 8.78
C ILE A 112 21.69 -0.32 10.00
N HIS A 113 21.13 0.88 9.84
CA HIS A 113 20.60 1.67 10.95
C HIS A 113 19.31 1.08 11.56
N HIS A 114 18.57 0.29 10.79
CA HIS A 114 17.31 -0.33 11.23
C HIS A 114 17.42 -1.87 11.31
N ALA A 115 18.60 -2.42 11.59
CA ALA A 115 18.83 -3.87 11.66
C ALA A 115 17.81 -4.62 12.55
N ASP A 116 17.44 -4.04 13.70
CA ASP A 116 16.44 -4.61 14.61
C ASP A 116 15.06 -4.72 13.95
N LEU A 117 14.65 -3.71 13.17
CA LEU A 117 13.42 -3.77 12.39
C LEU A 117 13.54 -4.80 11.28
N ILE A 118 14.63 -4.81 10.51
CA ILE A 118 14.84 -5.74 9.40
C ILE A 118 14.79 -7.20 9.87
N SER A 119 15.31 -7.51 11.06
CA SER A 119 15.22 -8.86 11.62
C SER A 119 13.77 -9.34 11.80
N GLN A 120 12.87 -8.41 12.18
CA GLN A 120 11.43 -8.64 12.38
C GLN A 120 10.61 -8.56 11.10
N VAL A 121 11.17 -8.04 10.00
CA VAL A 121 10.48 -7.97 8.72
C VAL A 121 10.25 -9.39 8.18
N GLY A 122 8.98 -9.68 7.92
CA GLY A 122 8.54 -10.91 7.27
C GLY A 122 8.42 -10.79 5.76
N LEU A 123 8.19 -9.57 5.25
CA LEU A 123 7.96 -9.32 3.82
C LEU A 123 8.31 -7.88 3.43
N PHE A 124 9.06 -7.72 2.34
CA PHE A 124 9.24 -6.44 1.67
C PHE A 124 8.14 -6.22 0.62
N LEU A 125 7.49 -5.06 0.63
CA LEU A 125 6.31 -4.80 -0.17
C LEU A 125 6.42 -3.47 -0.92
N GLY A 126 5.92 -3.43 -2.16
CA GLY A 126 5.79 -2.18 -2.91
C GLY A 126 4.59 -2.20 -3.87
N LEU A 127 3.70 -1.22 -3.75
CA LEU A 127 2.52 -1.07 -4.62
C LEU A 127 2.59 0.26 -5.39
N HIS A 128 2.88 0.21 -6.69
CA HIS A 128 3.25 1.40 -7.48
C HIS A 128 4.51 2.08 -6.92
N ALA A 129 5.52 1.27 -6.58
CA ALA A 129 6.81 1.72 -6.05
C ALA A 129 7.63 2.43 -7.15
N ASP A 130 7.22 3.66 -7.47
CA ASP A 130 7.92 4.54 -8.40
C ASP A 130 9.35 4.74 -7.91
N GLN A 131 10.31 4.42 -8.78
CA GLN A 131 11.76 4.43 -8.52
C GLN A 131 12.26 3.48 -7.40
N ALA A 132 11.37 2.92 -6.57
CA ALA A 132 11.72 2.03 -5.47
C ALA A 132 11.61 0.52 -5.81
N THR A 133 11.13 0.16 -7.01
CA THR A 133 10.99 -1.26 -7.42
C THR A 133 12.29 -2.06 -7.27
N ILE A 134 13.41 -1.56 -7.82
CA ILE A 134 14.71 -2.25 -7.71
C ILE A 134 15.26 -2.21 -6.28
N PRO A 135 15.29 -1.06 -5.58
CA PRO A 135 15.70 -1.00 -4.17
C PRO A 135 14.99 -2.00 -3.26
N ILE A 136 13.68 -2.22 -3.44
CA ILE A 136 12.91 -3.19 -2.67
C ILE A 136 13.44 -4.61 -2.90
N VAL A 137 13.63 -5.00 -4.15
CA VAL A 137 14.11 -6.33 -4.51
C VAL A 137 15.52 -6.56 -3.98
N GLU A 138 16.43 -5.61 -4.16
CA GLU A 138 17.81 -5.71 -3.68
C GLU A 138 17.88 -5.80 -2.15
N ALA A 139 17.13 -4.96 -1.44
CA ALA A 139 17.08 -4.97 0.02
C ALA A 139 16.52 -6.30 0.55
N ALA A 140 15.46 -6.83 -0.06
CA ALA A 140 14.88 -8.11 0.31
C ALA A 140 15.86 -9.27 0.08
N LEU A 141 16.58 -9.26 -1.05
CA LEU A 141 17.62 -10.25 -1.33
C LEU A 141 18.78 -10.17 -0.34
N LYS A 142 19.27 -8.96 -0.03
CA LYS A 142 20.32 -8.74 0.99
C LYS A 142 19.88 -9.21 2.37
N ALA A 143 18.62 -8.97 2.74
CA ALA A 143 18.04 -9.41 4.02
C ALA A 143 17.60 -10.89 4.02
N GLN A 144 17.68 -11.58 2.88
CA GLN A 144 17.18 -12.94 2.67
C GLN A 144 15.70 -13.09 3.08
N LYS A 145 14.88 -12.10 2.75
CA LYS A 145 13.44 -12.06 3.02
C LYS A 145 12.63 -12.12 1.72
N PRO A 146 11.40 -12.66 1.74
CA PRO A 146 10.53 -12.61 0.59
C PRO A 146 10.14 -11.16 0.26
N PHE A 147 9.72 -10.94 -0.98
CA PHE A 147 9.19 -9.66 -1.44
C PHE A 147 7.99 -9.82 -2.36
N ALA A 148 7.18 -8.76 -2.46
CA ALA A 148 6.13 -8.62 -3.45
C ALA A 148 6.10 -7.18 -3.98
N VAL A 149 6.26 -7.01 -5.29
CA VAL A 149 6.31 -5.67 -5.90
C VAL A 149 5.39 -5.60 -7.11
N VAL A 150 4.54 -4.57 -7.14
CA VAL A 150 3.76 -4.17 -8.31
C VAL A 150 4.45 -2.96 -8.95
N PRO A 151 5.17 -3.14 -10.07
CA PRO A 151 5.92 -2.05 -10.70
C PRO A 151 4.96 -1.00 -11.29
N CYS A 152 5.36 0.27 -11.28
CA CYS A 152 4.63 1.32 -11.98
C CYS A 152 5.05 1.37 -13.47
N CYS A 153 4.20 0.87 -14.37
CA CYS A 153 4.56 0.73 -15.79
C CYS A 153 4.58 2.04 -16.62
N VAL A 154 4.43 3.21 -15.99
CA VAL A 154 4.32 4.49 -16.71
C VAL A 154 4.92 5.62 -15.88
N PHE A 155 6.24 5.82 -16.00
CA PHE A 155 6.90 7.07 -15.54
C PHE A 155 6.45 8.24 -16.44
N SER A 156 5.20 8.67 -16.32
CA SER A 156 4.59 9.69 -17.20
C SER A 156 5.32 11.03 -17.15
N HIS A 157 6.01 11.32 -16.04
CA HIS A 157 6.85 12.51 -15.89
C HIS A 157 8.21 12.40 -16.59
N GLN A 158 8.77 11.20 -16.69
CA GLN A 158 10.06 10.92 -17.33
C GLN A 158 9.92 10.57 -18.83
N HIS A 159 8.71 10.18 -19.26
CA HIS A 159 8.39 9.86 -20.65
C HIS A 159 7.15 10.64 -21.11
N ARG A 160 7.22 11.97 -21.07
CA ARG A 160 6.14 12.86 -21.54
C ARG A 160 5.89 12.73 -23.04
N ASP A 161 6.89 12.30 -23.80
CA ASP A 161 6.85 12.19 -25.26
C ASP A 161 6.33 10.84 -25.78
N ARG A 162 5.95 9.93 -24.88
CA ARG A 162 5.51 8.59 -25.26
C ARG A 162 4.25 8.69 -26.12
N ARG A 163 4.17 7.94 -27.21
CA ARG A 163 3.02 7.93 -28.14
C ARG A 163 2.34 6.57 -28.17
N LEU A 164 1.03 6.58 -28.38
CA LEU A 164 0.24 5.39 -28.71
C LEU A 164 0.57 4.94 -30.13
N ARG A 165 0.14 3.73 -30.50
CA ARG A 165 0.29 3.20 -31.87
C ARG A 165 -0.40 4.04 -32.94
N SER A 166 -1.30 4.93 -32.54
CA SER A 166 -1.98 5.93 -33.37
C SER A 166 -1.25 7.27 -33.44
N ASP A 167 0.03 7.34 -33.00
CA ASP A 167 0.88 8.53 -32.89
C ASP A 167 0.38 9.65 -31.97
N LEU A 168 -0.74 9.43 -31.27
CA LEU A 168 -1.23 10.31 -30.22
C LEU A 168 -0.34 10.24 -28.99
N LEU A 169 -0.04 11.38 -28.37
CA LEU A 169 0.66 11.42 -27.08
C LEU A 169 -0.09 10.56 -26.04
N ALA A 170 0.63 9.63 -25.41
CA ALA A 170 0.17 8.80 -24.32
C ALA A 170 0.07 9.66 -23.06
N ARG A 171 -0.99 10.46 -22.98
CA ARG A 171 -1.31 11.24 -21.78
C ARG A 171 -1.80 10.30 -20.68
N SER A 172 -1.26 10.47 -19.48
CA SER A 172 -1.90 10.00 -18.26
C SER A 172 -3.33 10.54 -18.26
N ARG A 173 -4.33 9.68 -18.41
CA ARG A 173 -5.74 10.09 -18.37
C ARG A 173 -5.97 10.76 -17.01
N ARG A 174 -6.16 12.09 -16.98
CA ARG A 174 -6.96 12.72 -15.94
C ARG A 174 -8.34 12.07 -16.10
N LEU A 175 -8.66 11.18 -15.16
CA LEU A 175 -10.01 10.65 -15.04
C LEU A 175 -10.93 11.85 -14.81
N ILE A 176 -11.90 11.97 -15.71
CA ILE A 176 -13.09 12.83 -15.61
C ILE A 176 -13.79 12.53 -14.29
#